data_AF-A0A9E2PI06-F1
#
_entry.id   AF-A0A9E2PI06-F1
#
_cell.length_a   1.000
_cell.length_b   1.000
_cell.length_c   1.000
_cell.angle_alpha   90.00
_cell.angle_beta   90.00
_cell.angle_gamma   90.00
#
_symmetry.space_group_name_H-M   'P 1'
#
loop_
_entity.id
_entity.type
_entity.pdbx_description
1 polymer ?
#
loop_
_entity_poly.entity_id
_entity_poly.type
_entity_poly.pdbx_seq_one_letter_code
_entity_poly.pdbx_strand_id
1 'polypeptide(L)'
;VLSVLGLILLGIIFIPGYLKIKRLAGQNRELERQIKETRQANRKLGEEQKKLESDPVYLEEVLREKLGLAKEGEIIYKVLPPQQNQ
;
A
#
# COMPACT_ATOMS: atom_id res chain seq x y z
N VAL A 1 -24.68 46.66 -20.02
CA VAL A 1 -23.66 45.98 -20.85
C VAL A 1 -22.28 45.99 -20.19
N LEU A 2 -21.69 47.15 -19.84
CA LEU A 2 -20.37 47.20 -19.19
C LEU A 2 -20.28 46.43 -17.85
N SER A 3 -21.29 46.54 -16.99
CA SER A 3 -21.32 45.79 -15.72
C SER A 3 -21.35 44.27 -15.93
N VAL A 4 -22.09 43.79 -16.93
CA VAL A 4 -22.15 42.37 -17.30
C VAL A 4 -20.80 41.91 -17.85
N LEU A 5 -20.16 42.72 -18.69
CA LEU A 5 -18.83 42.41 -19.24
C LEU A 5 -17.76 42.34 -18.15
N GLY A 6 -17.83 43.22 -17.15
CA GLY A 6 -16.93 43.21 -15.99
C GLY A 6 -17.09 41.94 -15.13
N LEU A 7 -18.32 41.48 -14.92
CA LEU A 7 -18.58 40.22 -14.21
C LEU A 7 -18.05 38.99 -14.96
N ILE A 8 -18.17 38.99 -16.29
CA ILE A 8 -17.63 37.92 -17.14
C ILE A 8 -16.10 37.90 -17.04
N LEU A 9 -15.45 39.07 -17.11
CA LEU A 9 -13.99 39.17 -17.01
C LEU A 9 -13.47 38.70 -15.65
N LEU A 10 -14.16 39.07 -14.56
CA LEU A 10 -13.87 38.57 -13.22
C LEU A 10 -14.03 37.04 -13.14
N GLY A 11 -15.09 36.49 -13.72
CA GLY A 11 -15.30 35.04 -13.77
C GLY A 11 -14.13 34.30 -14.44
N ILE A 12 -13.68 34.79 -15.59
CA ILE A 12 -12.57 34.18 -16.36
C ILE A 12 -11.27 34.17 -15.54
N ILE A 13 -11.01 35.21 -14.74
CA ILE A 13 -9.80 35.30 -13.92
C ILE A 13 -9.90 34.43 -12.66
N PHE A 14 -11.06 34.43 -11.99
CA PHE A 14 -11.20 33.80 -10.66
C PHE A 14 -11.53 32.30 -10.69
N ILE A 15 -12.36 31.86 -11.64
CA ILE A 15 -12.78 30.44 -11.75
C ILE A 15 -11.59 29.46 -11.87
N PRO A 16 -10.59 29.68 -12.75
CA PRO A 16 -9.48 28.73 -12.87
C PRO A 16 -8.62 28.68 -11.59
N GLY A 17 -8.46 29.80 -10.89
CA GLY A 17 -7.74 29.87 -9.61
C GLY A 17 -8.44 29.03 -8.53
N TYR A 18 -9.75 29.17 -8.40
CA TYR A 18 -10.55 28.40 -7.45
C TYR A 18 -10.50 26.88 -7.75
N LEU A 19 -10.67 26.49 -9.02
CA LEU A 19 -10.58 25.08 -9.44
C LEU A 19 -9.20 24.49 -9.16
N LYS A 20 -8.13 25.26 -9.40
CA LYS A 20 -6.76 24.83 -9.13
C LYS A 20 -6.54 24.56 -7.64
N ILE A 21 -7.00 25.45 -6.77
CA ILE A 21 -6.90 25.27 -5.30
C ILE A 21 -7.67 24.02 -4.87
N LYS A 22 -8.89 23.83 -5.36
CA LYS A 22 -9.69 22.65 -5.03
C LYS A 22 -9.02 21.35 -5.48
N ARG A 23 -8.42 21.35 -6.67
CA ARG A 23 -7.65 20.20 -7.19
C ARG A 23 -6.42 19.93 -6.33
N LEU A 24 -5.63 20.95 -6.00
CA LEU A 24 -4.45 20.83 -5.15
C LEU A 24 -4.80 20.30 -3.76
N ALA A 25 -5.90 20.78 -3.16
CA ALA A 25 -6.38 20.27 -1.88
C ALA A 25 -6.79 18.79 -1.96
N GLY A 26 -7.41 18.37 -3.07
CA GLY A 26 -7.71 16.97 -3.35
C GLY A 26 -6.44 16.11 -3.46
N GLN A 27 -5.47 16.57 -4.26
CA GLN A 27 -4.18 15.89 -4.43
C GLN A 27 -3.42 15.79 -3.11
N ASN A 28 -3.35 16.86 -2.33
CA ASN A 28 -2.66 16.85 -1.05
C ASN A 28 -3.24 15.81 -0.09
N ARG A 29 -4.57 15.72 0.01
CA ARG A 29 -5.24 14.70 0.84
C ARG A 29 -4.93 13.28 0.39
N GLU A 30 -4.88 13.04 -0.92
CA GLU A 30 -4.55 11.73 -1.48
C GLU A 30 -3.08 11.37 -1.20
N LEU A 31 -2.15 12.30 -1.39
CA LEU A 31 -0.74 12.12 -1.04
C LEU A 31 -0.56 11.84 0.46
N GLU A 32 -1.23 12.58 1.33
CA GLU A 32 -1.19 12.34 2.79
C GLU A 32 -1.68 10.94 3.15
N ARG A 33 -2.75 10.48 2.49
CA ARG A 33 -3.26 9.11 2.66
C ARG A 33 -2.23 8.07 2.23
N GLN A 34 -1.64 8.23 1.03
CA GLN A 34 -0.62 7.31 0.53
C GLN A 34 0.61 7.26 1.43
N ILE A 35 1.06 8.41 1.95
CA ILE A 35 2.15 8.48 2.92
C ILE A 35 1.81 7.68 4.18
N LYS A 36 0.58 7.83 4.70
CA LYS A 36 0.13 7.09 5.89
C LYS A 36 0.11 5.59 5.65
N GLU A 37 -0.47 5.15 4.54
CA GLU A 37 -0.54 3.73 4.15
C GLU A 37 0.86 3.13 3.97
N THR A 38 1.75 3.83 3.26
CA THR A 38 3.14 3.40 3.04
C THR A 38 3.93 3.32 4.34
N ARG A 39 3.78 4.31 5.23
CA ARG A 39 4.41 4.29 6.56
C ARG A 39 3.92 3.11 7.40
N GLN A 40 2.63 2.77 7.32
CA GLN A 40 2.08 1.63 8.03
C GLN A 40 2.62 0.31 7.47
N ALA A 41 2.68 0.17 6.15
CA ALA A 41 3.27 -1.00 5.49
C ALA A 41 4.75 -1.16 5.88
N ASN A 42 5.54 -0.09 5.83
CA ASN A 42 6.94 -0.11 6.26
C ASN A 42 7.12 -0.52 7.72
N ARG A 43 6.25 -0.05 8.64
CA ARG A 43 6.31 -0.48 10.05
C ARG A 43 6.06 -1.98 10.18
N LYS A 44 5.04 -2.51 9.52
CA LYS A 44 4.71 -3.94 9.54
C LYS A 44 5.86 -4.78 8.98
N LEU A 45 6.43 -4.38 7.85
CA LEU A 45 7.57 -5.08 7.25
C LEU A 45 8.79 -5.05 8.18
N GLY A 46 9.06 -3.92 8.83
CA GLY A 46 10.15 -3.82 9.81
C GLY A 46 9.94 -4.68 11.06
N GLU A 47 8.69 -4.83 11.52
CA GLU A 47 8.35 -5.76 12.60
C GLU A 47 8.51 -7.23 12.18
N GLU A 48 8.08 -7.58 10.96
CA GLU A 48 8.26 -8.92 10.39
C GLU A 48 9.74 -9.26 10.22
N GLN A 49 10.54 -8.32 9.69
CA GLN A 49 11.99 -8.46 9.59
C GLN A 49 12.62 -8.72 10.96
N LYS A 50 12.26 -7.93 11.98
CA LYS A 50 12.77 -8.15 13.34
C LYS A 50 12.43 -9.53 13.87
N LYS A 51 11.19 -10.00 13.67
CA LYS A 51 10.77 -11.35 14.09
C LYS A 51 11.58 -12.44 13.39
N LEU A 52 11.79 -12.31 12.07
CA LEU A 52 12.63 -13.22 11.30
C LEU A 52 14.07 -13.27 11.81
N GLU A 53 14.63 -12.13 12.23
CA GLU A 53 16.00 -12.05 12.75
C GLU A 53 16.11 -12.54 14.20
N SER A 54 15.10 -12.28 15.04
CA SER A 54 15.17 -12.54 16.49
C SER A 54 14.60 -13.90 16.92
N ASP A 55 13.73 -14.51 16.12
CA ASP A 55 13.03 -15.75 16.46
C ASP A 55 13.38 -16.86 15.45
N PRO A 56 14.29 -17.78 15.83
CA PRO A 56 14.67 -18.91 14.99
C PRO A 56 13.53 -19.86 14.65
N VAL A 57 12.53 -20.00 15.53
CA VAL A 57 11.38 -20.90 15.31
C VAL A 57 10.48 -20.28 14.25
N TYR A 58 10.19 -18.99 14.36
CA TYR A 58 9.43 -18.26 13.35
C TYR A 58 10.14 -18.25 11.98
N LEU A 59 11.47 -18.10 11.98
CA LEU A 59 12.27 -18.20 10.75
C LEU A 59 12.15 -19.59 10.10
N GLU A 60 12.23 -20.67 10.88
CA GLU A 60 12.08 -22.04 10.39
C GLU A 60 10.66 -22.31 9.85
N GLU A 61 9.63 -21.80 10.53
CA GLU A 61 8.23 -21.85 10.06
C GLU A 61 8.10 -21.18 8.69
N VAL A 62 8.63 -19.95 8.53
CA VAL A 62 8.60 -19.23 7.26
C VAL A 62 9.40 -19.96 6.16
N LEU A 63 10.56 -20.53 6.49
CA LEU A 63 11.37 -21.31 5.55
C LEU A 63 10.62 -22.54 5.05
N ARG A 64 9.96 -23.28 5.95
CA ARG A 64 9.23 -24.50 5.60
C ARG A 64 7.93 -24.20 4.86
N GLU A 65 7.15 -23.23 5.32
CA GLU A 65 5.83 -22.94 4.76
C GLU A 65 5.88 -22.08 3.49
N LYS A 66 6.64 -20.98 3.51
CA LYS A 66 6.65 -20.02 2.38
C LYS A 66 7.67 -20.39 1.31
N LEU A 67 8.83 -20.92 1.70
CA LEU A 67 9.94 -21.19 0.78
C LEU A 67 10.12 -22.69 0.47
N GLY A 68 9.49 -23.58 1.24
CA GLY A 68 9.68 -25.03 1.08
C GLY A 68 11.12 -25.46 1.29
N LEU A 69 11.86 -24.75 2.15
CA LEU A 69 13.25 -25.05 2.49
C LEU A 69 13.31 -25.83 3.80
N ALA A 70 14.13 -26.88 3.83
CA ALA A 70 14.48 -27.65 5.01
C ALA A 70 16.00 -27.79 5.09
N LYS A 71 16.54 -28.10 6.27
CA LYS A 71 17.99 -28.29 6.43
C LYS A 71 18.46 -29.51 5.63
N GLU A 72 19.76 -29.56 5.31
CA GLU A 72 20.36 -30.74 4.69
C GLU A 72 20.09 -31.99 5.53
N GLY A 73 19.43 -32.99 4.92
CA GLY A 73 19.03 -34.24 5.58
C GLY A 73 17.58 -34.30 6.09
N GLU A 74 16.80 -33.21 6.01
CA GLU A 74 15.37 -33.18 6.36
C GLU A 74 14.45 -33.40 5.12
N ILE A 75 13.33 -34.12 5.29
CA ILE A 75 12.35 -34.40 4.22
C ILE A 75 11.06 -33.62 4.48
N ILE A 76 10.64 -32.78 3.52
CA ILE A 76 9.41 -31.99 3.61
C ILE A 76 8.20 -32.84 3.18
N TYR A 77 7.27 -33.08 4.11
CA TYR A 77 5.97 -33.69 3.80
C TYR A 77 4.92 -32.60 3.55
N LYS A 78 4.35 -32.57 2.33
CA LYS A 78 3.17 -31.73 2.03
C LYS A 78 1.91 -32.59 2.12
N VAL A 79 0.96 -32.16 2.94
CA VAL A 79 -0.37 -32.82 3.01
C VAL A 79 -1.15 -32.43 1.76
N LEU A 80 -1.28 -33.37 0.82
CA LEU A 80 -2.16 -33.19 -0.34
C LEU A 80 -3.60 -33.57 0.06
N PRO A 81 -4.61 -32.76 -0.31
CA PRO A 81 -6.00 -33.15 -0.13
C PRO A 81 -6.28 -34.44 -0.93
N PRO A 82 -7.22 -35.30 -0.46
CA PRO A 82 -7.54 -36.54 -1.13
C PRO A 82 -7.97 -36.26 -2.57
N GLN A 83 -7.32 -36.94 -3.53
CA GLN A 83 -7.71 -36.88 -4.94
C GLN A 83 -9.10 -37.53 -5.07
N GLN A 84 -10.13 -36.69 -5.17
CA GLN A 84 -11.44 -37.13 -5.59
C GLN A 84 -11.33 -37.50 -7.08
N ASN A 85 -11.10 -38.78 -7.33
CA ASN A 85 -11.24 -39.37 -8.65
C ASN A 85 -12.71 -39.24 -9.06
N GLN A 86 -12.97 -38.44 -10.10
CA GLN A 86 -14.26 -38.37 -10.78
C GLN A 86 -14.54 -39.67 -11.54
#